data_AF-A0A1F3BSV0-F1
#
_entry.id   AF-A0A1F3BSV0-F1
#
_cell.length_a   1.000
_cell.length_b   1.000
_cell.length_c   1.000
_cell.angle_alpha   90.00
_cell.angle_beta   90.00
_cell.angle_gamma   90.00
#
_symmetry.space_group_name_H-M   'P 1'
#
loop_
_entity.id
_entity.type
_entity.pdbx_description
1 polymer ?
#
loop_
_entity_poly.entity_id
_entity_poly.type
_entity_poly.pdbx_seq_one_letter_code
_entity_poly.pdbx_strand_id
1 'polypeptide(L)'
;MLESLKPRSGKRWPRGQKFVMSSSGTVAELAYREAVQAARAQGRPALAAAQESWAAPLHLDPADGVVLGELRAGRKSIAEITRGLDDCGTSAAEVKSAVDRLSDAGLIEPIPAAVAAA
;
A
#
# COMPACT_ATOMS: atom_id res chain seq x y z
N MET A 1 11.89 20.82 17.30
CA MET A 1 11.64 20.31 15.93
C MET A 1 12.67 19.20 15.63
N LEU A 2 12.53 18.03 16.29
CA LEU A 2 13.53 16.95 16.29
C LEU A 2 12.90 15.54 16.16
N GLU A 3 11.65 15.42 15.69
CA GLU A 3 11.02 14.10 15.51
C GLU A 3 11.40 13.41 14.18
N SER A 4 12.16 14.07 13.31
CA SER A 4 12.46 13.59 11.95
C SER A 4 13.65 12.62 11.84
N LEU A 5 14.22 12.19 12.98
CA LEU A 5 15.40 11.30 13.02
C LEU A 5 15.14 9.97 13.75
N LYS A 6 13.91 9.44 13.70
CA LYS A 6 13.77 7.99 13.95
C LYS A 6 14.44 7.26 12.79
N PRO A 7 15.35 6.29 13.03
CA PRO A 7 15.83 5.40 12.00
C PRO A 7 14.62 4.82 11.27
N ARG A 8 14.71 4.55 9.96
CA ARG A 8 13.70 3.81 9.21
C ARG A 8 13.66 2.36 9.73
N SER A 9 13.15 2.15 10.93
CA SER A 9 12.92 0.88 11.59
C SER A 9 11.71 0.21 10.96
N GLY A 10 11.78 -0.03 9.66
CA GLY A 10 10.80 -0.84 8.93
C GLY A 10 11.30 -2.27 8.81
N LYS A 11 10.39 -3.22 8.57
CA LYS A 11 10.74 -4.62 8.33
C LYS A 11 11.83 -4.72 7.25
N ARG A 12 12.81 -5.59 7.49
CA ARG A 12 13.88 -5.87 6.53
C ARG A 12 13.45 -7.01 5.62
N TRP A 13 12.89 -6.66 4.48
CA TRP A 13 12.50 -7.63 3.46
C TRP A 13 13.71 -8.12 2.66
N PRO A 14 13.77 -9.42 2.31
CA PRO A 14 14.73 -9.92 1.33
C PRO A 14 14.64 -9.14 0.01
N ARG A 15 15.77 -9.02 -0.69
CA ARG A 15 15.78 -8.41 -2.03
C ARG A 15 14.89 -9.24 -2.96
N GLY A 16 13.96 -8.58 -3.65
CA GLY A 16 13.01 -9.26 -4.53
C GLY A 16 11.87 -9.98 -3.80
N GLN A 17 11.71 -9.79 -2.49
CA GLN A 17 10.53 -10.26 -1.75
C GLN A 17 9.26 -9.81 -2.47
N LYS A 18 8.42 -10.77 -2.87
CA LYS A 18 7.11 -10.51 -3.47
C LYS A 18 6.02 -10.57 -2.41
N PHE A 19 4.95 -9.82 -2.66
CA PHE A 19 3.78 -9.76 -1.82
C PHE A 19 2.54 -10.09 -2.64
N VAL A 20 1.52 -10.62 -1.97
CA VAL A 20 0.19 -10.83 -2.54
C VAL A 20 -0.85 -10.27 -1.58
N MET A 21 -1.99 -9.82 -2.09
CA MET A 21 -3.12 -9.44 -1.23
C MET A 21 -3.66 -10.66 -0.49
N SER A 22 -3.96 -10.49 0.78
CA SER A 22 -4.78 -11.44 1.54
C SER A 22 -6.26 -11.28 1.15
N SER A 23 -7.12 -12.15 1.68
CA SER A 23 -8.57 -11.99 1.56
C SER A 23 -9.03 -10.65 2.14
N SER A 24 -8.50 -10.26 3.31
CA SER A 24 -8.78 -8.96 3.93
C SER A 24 -8.26 -7.80 3.07
N GLY A 25 -7.09 -7.96 2.46
CA GLY A 25 -6.55 -6.98 1.51
C GLY A 25 -7.42 -6.79 0.28
N THR A 26 -8.03 -7.85 -0.23
CA THR A 26 -8.94 -7.77 -1.38
C THR A 26 -10.21 -6.98 -1.02
N VAL A 27 -10.77 -7.21 0.17
CA VAL A 27 -11.92 -6.43 0.67
C VAL A 27 -11.53 -4.96 0.89
N ALA A 28 -10.36 -4.71 1.47
CA ALA A 28 -9.86 -3.36 1.71
C ALA A 28 -9.58 -2.59 0.40
N GLU A 29 -9.02 -3.24 -0.62
CA GLU A 29 -8.81 -2.65 -1.96
C GLU A 29 -10.13 -2.27 -2.61
N LEU A 30 -11.13 -3.16 -2.55
CA LEU A 30 -12.45 -2.89 -3.10
C LEU A 30 -13.08 -1.68 -2.41
N ALA A 31 -13.06 -1.64 -1.08
CA ALA A 31 -13.58 -0.53 -0.29
C ALA A 31 -12.86 0.80 -0.62
N TYR A 32 -11.54 0.78 -0.77
CA TYR A 32 -10.76 1.96 -1.20
C TYR A 32 -11.22 2.47 -2.55
N ARG A 33 -11.35 1.56 -3.53
CA ARG A 33 -11.75 1.91 -4.89
C ARG A 33 -13.16 2.50 -4.91
N GLU A 34 -14.10 1.91 -4.19
CA GLU A 34 -15.47 2.42 -4.09
C GLU A 34 -15.50 3.81 -3.47
N ALA A 35 -14.75 4.03 -2.38
CA ALA A 35 -14.64 5.33 -1.72
C ALA A 35 -14.06 6.40 -2.67
N VAL A 36 -12.98 6.10 -3.38
CA VAL A 36 -12.35 7.00 -4.35
C VAL A 36 -13.30 7.32 -5.51
N GLN A 37 -14.01 6.32 -6.06
CA GLN A 37 -14.95 6.53 -7.15
C GLN A 37 -16.15 7.39 -6.72
N ALA A 38 -16.72 7.14 -5.54
CA ALA A 38 -17.83 7.93 -5.01
C ALA A 38 -17.45 9.39 -4.77
N ALA A 39 -16.21 9.64 -4.31
CA ALA A 39 -15.72 10.98 -4.05
C ALA A 39 -15.22 11.72 -5.30
N ARG A 40 -14.95 11.02 -6.41
CA ARG A 40 -14.29 11.57 -7.61
C ARG A 40 -15.00 12.79 -8.19
N ALA A 41 -16.33 12.78 -8.22
CA ALA A 41 -17.13 13.87 -8.78
C ALA A 41 -17.25 15.09 -7.84
N GLN A 42 -16.83 14.96 -6.59
CA GLN A 42 -17.05 15.95 -5.52
C GLN A 42 -15.82 16.84 -5.25
N GLY A 43 -14.70 16.55 -5.94
CA GLY A 43 -13.47 17.34 -5.88
C GLY A 43 -12.45 16.86 -4.83
N ARG A 44 -11.32 17.56 -4.76
CA ARG A 44 -10.15 17.15 -3.96
C ARG A 44 -10.42 17.00 -2.46
N PRO A 45 -11.18 17.89 -1.78
CA PRO A 45 -11.45 17.72 -0.35
C PRO A 45 -12.27 16.46 -0.04
N ALA A 46 -13.26 16.14 -0.88
CA ALA A 46 -14.06 14.93 -0.72
C ALA A 46 -13.23 13.68 -0.95
N LEU A 47 -12.30 13.70 -1.91
CA LEU A 47 -11.37 12.61 -2.14
C LEU A 47 -10.46 12.36 -0.92
N ALA A 48 -9.88 13.42 -0.36
CA ALA A 48 -9.03 13.31 0.84
C ALA A 48 -9.82 12.72 2.02
N ALA A 49 -11.02 13.23 2.29
CA ALA A 49 -11.88 12.73 3.36
C ALA A 49 -12.28 11.25 3.16
N ALA A 50 -12.52 10.83 1.93
CA ALA A 50 -12.85 9.44 1.60
C ALA A 50 -11.66 8.50 1.82
N GLN A 51 -10.45 8.92 1.42
CA GLN A 51 -9.23 8.15 1.65
C GLN A 51 -8.88 8.08 3.15
N GLU A 52 -9.06 9.17 3.89
CA GLU A 52 -8.89 9.20 5.35
C GLU A 52 -9.88 8.28 6.06
N SER A 53 -11.15 8.31 5.67
CA SER A 53 -12.19 7.46 6.26
C SER A 53 -11.94 5.97 6.00
N TRP A 54 -11.37 5.63 4.84
CA TRP A 54 -10.94 4.27 4.52
C TRP A 54 -9.72 3.84 5.35
N ALA A 55 -8.72 4.70 5.48
CA ALA A 55 -7.44 4.37 6.10
C ALA A 55 -7.50 4.30 7.64
N ALA A 56 -8.29 5.19 8.27
CA ALA A 56 -8.38 5.34 9.71
C ALA A 56 -8.70 4.03 10.47
N PRO A 57 -9.74 3.25 10.14
CA PRO A 57 -10.04 2.00 10.83
C PRO A 57 -8.99 0.89 10.62
N LEU A 58 -8.14 1.02 9.59
CA LEU A 58 -7.08 0.07 9.26
C LEU A 58 -5.71 0.50 9.83
N HIS A 59 -5.63 1.65 10.50
CA HIS A 59 -4.38 2.27 10.95
C HIS A 59 -3.36 2.48 9.83
N LEU A 60 -3.86 2.83 8.64
CA LEU A 60 -3.06 3.09 7.44
C LEU A 60 -2.91 4.59 7.16
N ASP A 61 -2.02 4.90 6.22
CA ASP A 61 -2.01 6.20 5.55
C ASP A 61 -3.04 6.19 4.40
N PRO A 62 -3.79 7.29 4.15
CA PRO A 62 -4.67 7.44 2.99
C PRO A 62 -4.04 7.02 1.64
N ALA A 63 -2.74 7.25 1.47
CA ALA A 63 -2.01 6.90 0.25
C ALA A 63 -1.72 5.39 0.10
N ASP A 64 -1.79 4.61 1.19
CA ASP A 64 -1.50 3.17 1.18
C ASP A 64 -2.47 2.39 0.27
N GLY A 65 -3.68 2.92 0.03
CA GLY A 65 -4.66 2.31 -0.88
C GLY A 65 -4.19 2.24 -2.32
N VAL A 66 -3.35 3.19 -2.76
CA VAL A 66 -2.74 3.16 -4.11
C VAL A 66 -1.72 2.01 -4.20
N VAL A 67 -0.90 1.84 -3.17
CA VAL A 67 0.08 0.75 -3.08
C VAL A 67 -0.60 -0.61 -2.99
N LEU A 68 -1.71 -0.71 -2.26
CA LEU A 68 -2.54 -1.91 -2.21
C LEU A 68 -3.15 -2.23 -3.58
N GLY A 69 -3.63 -1.21 -4.30
CA GLY A 69 -4.18 -1.34 -5.66
C GLY A 69 -3.20 -1.92 -6.67
N GLU A 70 -1.89 -1.64 -6.54
CA GLU A 70 -0.87 -2.21 -7.42
C GLU A 70 -0.80 -3.74 -7.36
N LEU A 71 -1.13 -4.34 -6.21
CA LEU A 71 -1.12 -5.78 -6.00
C LEU A 71 -2.37 -6.49 -6.55
N ARG A 72 -3.35 -5.74 -7.05
CA ARG A 72 -4.54 -6.30 -7.72
C ARG A 72 -4.20 -7.08 -8.99
N ALA A 73 -3.16 -6.67 -9.71
CA ALA A 73 -2.68 -7.36 -10.91
C ALA A 73 -1.92 -8.66 -10.58
N GLY A 74 -1.76 -8.99 -9.30
CA GLY A 74 -1.07 -10.17 -8.81
C GLY A 74 0.17 -9.80 -8.00
N ARG A 75 1.03 -10.81 -7.79
CA ARG A 75 2.19 -10.69 -6.92
C ARG A 75 3.23 -9.70 -7.45
N LYS A 76 3.66 -8.77 -6.61
CA LYS A 76 4.73 -7.80 -6.94
C LYS A 76 5.69 -7.63 -5.77
N SER A 77 6.93 -7.33 -6.09
CA SER A 77 7.96 -6.85 -5.15
C SER A 77 7.86 -5.34 -4.96
N ILE A 78 8.50 -4.81 -3.91
CA ILE A 78 8.58 -3.36 -3.67
C ILE A 78 9.09 -2.61 -4.90
N ALA A 79 10.12 -3.14 -5.58
CA ALA A 79 10.68 -2.49 -6.78
C ALA A 79 9.71 -2.49 -7.98
N GLU A 80 8.93 -3.57 -8.16
CA GLU A 80 7.90 -3.64 -9.20
C GLU A 80 6.74 -2.69 -8.89
N ILE A 81 6.33 -2.56 -7.63
CA ILE A 81 5.31 -1.60 -7.18
C ILE A 81 5.80 -0.16 -7.38
N THR A 82 7.03 0.16 -6.96
CA THR A 82 7.61 1.49 -7.17
C THR A 82 7.59 1.87 -8.65
N ARG A 83 8.05 0.96 -9.54
CA ARG A 83 8.03 1.20 -10.98
C ARG A 83 6.61 1.45 -11.52
N GLY A 84 5.60 0.77 -10.99
CA GLY A 84 4.21 0.99 -11.35
C GLY A 84 3.67 2.36 -10.95
N LEU A 85 4.29 3.00 -9.95
CA LEU A 85 3.87 4.27 -9.37
C LEU A 85 4.83 5.45 -9.66
N ASP A 86 5.82 5.25 -10.53
CA ASP A 86 6.84 6.27 -10.84
C ASP A 86 6.19 7.57 -11.37
N ASP A 87 5.14 7.46 -12.20
CA ASP A 87 4.40 8.61 -12.74
C ASP A 87 3.51 9.32 -11.71
N CYS A 88 3.31 8.72 -10.53
CA CYS A 88 2.49 9.27 -9.45
C CYS A 88 3.31 10.03 -8.40
N GLY A 89 4.62 10.20 -8.60
CA GLY A 89 5.49 10.93 -7.68
C GLY A 89 5.73 10.23 -6.34
N THR A 90 5.39 8.94 -6.23
CA THR A 90 5.59 8.15 -5.01
C THR A 90 7.02 7.59 -4.99
N SER A 91 7.79 7.92 -3.96
CA SER A 91 9.16 7.43 -3.82
C SER A 91 9.22 5.96 -3.39
N ALA A 92 10.32 5.27 -3.71
CA ALA A 92 10.60 3.91 -3.22
C ALA A 92 10.55 3.82 -1.68
N ALA A 93 10.90 4.91 -1.01
CA ALA A 93 10.82 5.06 0.43
C ALA A 93 9.37 5.03 0.93
N GLU A 94 8.46 5.74 0.28
CA GLU A 94 7.04 5.75 0.63
C GLU A 94 6.39 4.41 0.33
N VAL A 95 6.70 3.80 -0.83
CA VAL A 95 6.23 2.45 -1.17
C VAL A 95 6.67 1.44 -0.13
N LYS A 96 7.93 1.47 0.33
CA LYS A 96 8.39 0.58 1.40
C LYS A 96 7.59 0.77 2.69
N SER A 97 7.38 2.03 3.11
CA SER A 97 6.63 2.32 4.33
C SER A 97 5.18 1.85 4.23
N ALA A 98 4.54 2.02 3.07
CA ALA A 98 3.20 1.51 2.80
C ALA A 98 3.16 -0.02 2.83
N VAL A 99 4.12 -0.71 2.20
CA VAL A 99 4.23 -2.18 2.26
C VAL A 99 4.41 -2.68 3.69
N ASP A 100 5.22 -1.99 4.51
CA ASP A 100 5.39 -2.34 5.93
C ASP A 100 4.04 -2.24 6.68
N ARG A 101 3.32 -1.12 6.53
CA ARG A 101 2.01 -0.90 7.17
C ARG A 101 0.93 -1.87 6.68
N LEU A 102 0.83 -2.10 5.37
CA LEU A 102 -0.12 -3.04 4.78
C LEU A 102 0.15 -4.48 5.26
N SER A 103 1.43 -4.85 5.44
CA SER A 103 1.81 -6.14 6.00
C SER A 103 1.46 -6.24 7.48
N ASP A 104 1.70 -5.18 8.26
CA ASP A 104 1.36 -5.13 9.68
C ASP A 104 -0.17 -5.17 9.90
N ALA A 105 -0.94 -4.56 9.00
CA ALA A 105 -2.40 -4.61 8.97
C ALA A 105 -2.96 -5.95 8.44
N GLY A 106 -2.12 -6.90 8.02
CA GLY A 106 -2.55 -8.20 7.48
C GLY A 106 -3.26 -8.13 6.14
N LEU A 107 -3.12 -7.03 5.40
CA LEU A 107 -3.75 -6.84 4.08
C LEU A 107 -2.92 -7.44 2.95
N ILE A 108 -1.61 -7.58 3.17
CA ILE A 108 -0.71 -8.24 2.23
C ILE A 108 0.15 -9.25 2.96
N GLU A 109 0.53 -10.30 2.24
CA GLU A 109 1.32 -11.39 2.75
C GLU A 109 2.61 -11.53 1.94
N PRO A 110 3.77 -11.68 2.60
CA PRO A 110 5.01 -12.00 1.90
C PRO A 110 4.94 -13.42 1.34
N ILE A 111 5.23 -13.57 0.05
CA ILE A 111 5.30 -14.89 -0.59
C ILE A 111 6.64 -15.54 -0.22
N PRO A 112 6.65 -16.75 0.34
CA PRO A 112 7.89 -17.47 0.63
C PRO A 112 8.74 -17.64 -0.63
N ALA A 113 10.06 -17.47 -0.52
CA ALA A 113 10.98 -17.52 -1.65
C ALA A 113 10.90 -18.86 -2.44
N ALA A 114 10.55 -19.97 -1.78
CA ALA A 114 10.34 -21.27 -2.42
C ALA A 114 9.15 -21.29 -3.41
N VAL A 115 8.17 -20.41 -3.22
CA VAL A 115 6.95 -20.31 -4.03
C VAL A 115 7.06 -19.21 -5.10
N ALA A 116 8.00 -18.28 -4.94
CA ALA A 116 8.15 -17.14 -5.84
C ALA A 116 8.79 -17.46 -7.21
N ALA A 117 9.40 -18.64 -7.36
CA ALA A 117 10.13 -19.07 -8.56
C ALA A 117 9.29 -19.84 -9.60
N ALA A 118 8.08 -20.26 -9.23
CA ALA A 118 7.06 -20.80 -10.15
C ALA A 118 6.20 -19.66 -10.68
#